data_AF-B7KTU6-F1
#
_entry.id   AF-B7KTU6-F1
#
_cell.length_a   1.000
_cell.length_b   1.000
_cell.length_c   1.000
_cell.angle_alpha   90.00
_cell.angle_beta   90.00
_cell.angle_gamma   90.00
#
_symmetry.space_group_name_H-M   'P 1'
#
loop_
_entity.id
_entity.type
_entity.pdbx_description
1 polymer ?
#
loop_
_entity_poly.entity_id
_entity_poly.type
_entity_poly.pdbx_seq_one_letter_code
_entity_poly.pdbx_strand_id
1 'polypeptide(L)'
;MEKASTRPFGANATGLPLAEDMMRGAGPLAEFFYGEDSEVNRRKIYHLSDKHGLPTFKLGGVLCGRRSTILRWVEQQEGAA
;
A
#
# COMPACT_ATOMS: atom_id res chain seq x y z
N MET A 1 -29.21 24.60 0.81
CA MET A 1 -27.89 24.28 1.39
C MET A 1 -27.15 23.40 0.40
N GLU A 2 -26.23 24.02 -0.35
CA GLU A 2 -25.33 23.32 -1.28
C GLU A 2 -24.56 22.23 -0.53
N LYS A 3 -24.72 20.99 -0.97
CA LYS A 3 -23.82 19.90 -0.57
C LYS A 3 -22.47 20.23 -1.21
N ALA A 4 -21.56 20.78 -0.41
CA ALA A 4 -20.18 21.01 -0.79
C ALA A 4 -19.65 19.77 -1.49
N SER A 5 -19.27 19.95 -2.76
CA SER A 5 -18.56 18.96 -3.58
C SER A 5 -17.20 18.71 -2.93
N THR A 6 -17.21 17.92 -1.86
CA THR A 6 -16.02 17.46 -1.17
C THR A 6 -15.37 16.50 -2.15
N ARG A 7 -14.20 16.91 -2.67
CA ARG A 7 -13.36 16.20 -3.64
C ARG A 7 -13.50 14.68 -3.46
N PRO A 8 -13.59 13.89 -4.55
CA PRO A 8 -13.81 12.45 -4.47
C PRO A 8 -12.90 11.85 -3.41
N PHE A 9 -13.50 11.15 -2.46
CA PHE A 9 -12.84 10.58 -1.29
C PHE A 9 -11.58 9.81 -1.74
N GLY A 10 -10.42 10.40 -1.44
CA GLY A 10 -9.10 9.76 -1.55
C GLY A 10 -8.42 9.83 -2.92
N ALA A 11 -7.11 10.13 -2.89
CA ALA A 11 -6.19 10.10 -4.04
C ALA A 11 -5.93 8.68 -4.60
N ASN A 12 -6.84 7.72 -4.39
CA ASN A 12 -6.76 6.30 -4.78
C ASN A 12 -7.79 5.89 -5.83
N ALA A 13 -8.75 6.75 -6.20
CA ALA A 13 -9.86 6.43 -7.09
C ALA A 13 -10.82 5.32 -6.59
N THR A 14 -10.59 4.75 -5.39
CA THR A 14 -11.39 3.68 -4.80
C THR A 14 -12.51 4.19 -3.89
N GLY A 15 -12.56 5.49 -3.58
CA GLY A 15 -13.54 6.07 -2.65
C GLY A 15 -13.30 5.73 -1.17
N LEU A 16 -12.26 4.94 -0.86
CA LEU A 16 -11.92 4.58 0.52
C LEU A 16 -11.20 5.74 1.22
N PRO A 17 -11.51 6.00 2.51
CA PRO A 17 -10.72 6.91 3.34
C PRO A 17 -9.23 6.56 3.31
N LEU A 18 -8.37 7.58 3.29
CA LEU A 18 -6.91 7.38 3.26
C LEU A 18 -6.42 6.47 4.39
N ALA A 19 -7.03 6.57 5.58
CA ALA A 19 -6.67 5.75 6.73
C ALA A 19 -6.91 4.25 6.52
N GLU A 20 -7.97 3.88 5.78
CA GLU A 20 -8.32 2.48 5.49
C GLU A 20 -7.48 1.90 4.34
N ASP A 21 -7.01 2.77 3.44
CA ASP A 21 -6.15 2.38 2.33
C ASP A 21 -4.65 2.35 2.71
N MET A 22 -4.28 2.91 3.85
CA MET A 22 -2.88 3.03 4.28
C MET A 22 -2.47 1.87 5.20
N MET A 23 -1.41 1.16 4.80
CA MET A 23 -0.69 0.21 5.64
C MET A 23 0.57 0.86 6.18
N ARG A 24 0.72 0.89 7.50
CA ARG A 24 1.86 1.51 8.20
C ARG A 24 2.76 0.45 8.82
N GLY A 25 4.00 0.40 8.37
CA GLY A 25 5.01 -0.55 8.81
C GLY A 25 5.07 -1.82 7.97
N ALA A 26 6.15 -2.57 8.15
CA ALA A 26 6.37 -3.83 7.44
C ALA A 26 5.44 -4.96 7.91
N GLY A 27 4.89 -4.90 9.13
CA GLY A 27 3.98 -5.93 9.66
C GLY A 27 2.66 -6.01 8.90
N PRO A 28 1.87 -4.92 8.82
CA PRO A 28 0.65 -4.91 8.01
C PRO A 28 0.89 -5.22 6.52
N LEU A 29 2.04 -4.82 5.98
CA LEU A 29 2.44 -5.19 4.62
C LEU A 29 2.73 -6.70 4.51
N ALA A 30 3.42 -7.29 5.49
CA ALA A 30 3.71 -8.72 5.52
C ALA A 30 2.42 -9.55 5.63
N GLU A 31 1.51 -9.16 6.52
CA GLU A 31 0.18 -9.75 6.63
C GLU A 31 -0.59 -9.65 5.30
N PHE A 32 -0.54 -8.49 4.64
CA PHE A 32 -1.22 -8.29 3.36
C PHE A 32 -0.66 -9.15 2.21
N PHE A 33 0.67 -9.30 2.13
CA PHE A 33 1.32 -10.05 1.05
C PHE A 33 1.38 -11.56 1.29
N TYR A 34 1.55 -11.97 2.54
CA TYR A 34 1.89 -13.35 2.90
C TYR A 34 0.86 -14.00 3.84
N GLY A 35 -0.13 -13.27 4.32
CA GLY A 35 -1.14 -13.75 5.27
C GLY A 35 -0.61 -14.01 6.68
N GLU A 36 0.62 -13.58 6.97
CA GLU A 36 1.24 -13.71 8.28
C GLU A 36 2.29 -12.64 8.53
N ASP A 37 2.13 -11.92 9.63
CA ASP A 37 3.14 -11.02 10.19
C ASP A 37 4.29 -11.78 10.91
N SER A 38 5.27 -12.26 10.14
CA SER A 38 6.51 -12.87 10.66
C SER A 38 7.76 -12.03 10.36
N GLU A 39 8.79 -12.15 11.20
CA GLU A 39 10.09 -11.46 11.02
C GLU A 39 10.73 -11.73 9.65
N VAL A 40 10.57 -12.96 9.12
CA VAL A 40 11.07 -13.32 7.80
C VAL A 40 10.30 -12.56 6.71
N ASN A 41 8.97 -12.49 6.82
CA ASN A 41 8.13 -11.79 5.87
C ASN A 41 8.35 -10.27 5.90
N ARG A 42 8.51 -9.66 7.08
CA ARG A 42 8.89 -8.24 7.22
C ARG A 42 10.19 -7.92 6.48
N ARG A 43 11.21 -8.78 6.60
CA ARG A 43 12.49 -8.63 5.86
C ARG A 43 12.30 -8.72 4.36
N LYS A 44 11.45 -9.64 3.87
CA LYS A 44 11.09 -9.71 2.45
C LYS A 44 10.44 -8.41 1.97
N ILE A 45 9.54 -7.81 2.75
CA ILE A 45 8.93 -6.51 2.40
C ILE A 45 10.00 -5.42 2.25
N TYR A 46 10.94 -5.31 3.20
CA TYR A 46 12.03 -4.35 3.06
C TYR A 46 12.90 -4.62 1.84
N HIS A 47 13.21 -5.88 1.56
CA HIS A 47 13.97 -6.28 0.38
C HIS A 47 13.23 -5.93 -0.92
N LEU A 48 11.92 -6.21 -1.01
CA LEU A 48 11.08 -5.87 -2.15
C LEU A 48 10.98 -4.36 -2.37
N SER A 49 10.85 -3.60 -1.28
CA SER A 49 10.84 -2.12 -1.30
C SER A 49 12.15 -1.56 -1.84
N ASP A 50 13.29 -2.13 -1.45
CA ASP A 50 14.62 -1.64 -1.85
C ASP A 50 15.07 -2.12 -3.25
N LYS A 51 14.76 -3.39 -3.61
CA LYS A 51 15.33 -4.06 -4.79
C LYS A 51 14.36 -4.29 -5.93
N HIS A 52 13.06 -4.40 -5.66
CA HIS A 52 12.07 -4.85 -6.64
C HIS A 52 10.99 -3.81 -6.94
N GLY A 53 11.14 -2.58 -6.46
CA GLY A 53 10.27 -1.47 -6.83
C GLY A 53 8.87 -1.56 -6.25
N LEU A 54 8.68 -2.28 -5.13
CA LEU A 54 7.39 -2.34 -4.45
C LEU A 54 6.92 -0.91 -4.09
N PRO A 55 5.70 -0.47 -4.50
CA PRO A 55 5.26 0.91 -4.37
C PRO A 55 4.96 1.29 -2.91
N THR A 56 6.00 1.72 -2.24
CA THR A 56 6.03 2.09 -0.81
C THR A 56 6.73 3.43 -0.64
N PHE A 57 6.47 4.12 0.47
CA PHE A 57 7.06 5.41 0.79
C PHE A 57 7.34 5.52 2.30
N LYS A 58 8.16 6.49 2.70
CA LYS A 58 8.48 6.72 4.11
C LYS A 58 7.61 7.85 4.70
N LEU A 59 7.04 7.63 5.87
CA LEU A 59 6.32 8.65 6.65
C LEU A 59 6.86 8.64 8.09
N GLY A 60 7.56 9.71 8.48
CA GLY A 60 8.20 9.78 9.81
C GLY A 60 9.20 8.65 10.08
N GLY A 61 9.91 8.18 9.04
CA GLY A 61 10.85 7.05 9.12
C GLY A 61 10.21 5.65 8.98
N VAL A 62 8.88 5.55 9.08
CA VAL A 62 8.14 4.29 8.95
C VAL A 62 7.88 3.98 7.48
N LEU A 63 8.09 2.73 7.07
CA LEU A 63 7.72 2.26 5.73
C LEU A 63 6.20 2.14 5.63
N CYS A 64 5.60 2.81 4.67
CA CYS A 64 4.16 2.80 4.43
C CYS A 64 3.88 2.36 2.99
N GLY A 65 2.74 1.70 2.80
CA GLY A 65 2.21 1.35 1.49
C GLY A 65 0.73 1.66 1.42
N ARG A 66 0.23 1.90 0.21
CA ARG A 66 -1.22 2.01 -0.04
C ARG A 66 -1.71 0.72 -0.65
N ARG A 67 -2.76 0.12 -0.08
CA ARG A 67 -3.34 -1.14 -0.55
C ARG A 67 -3.75 -1.02 -2.02
N SER A 68 -4.49 0.02 -2.37
CA SER A 68 -4.94 0.26 -3.75
C SER A 68 -3.79 0.44 -4.74
N THR A 69 -2.70 1.09 -4.36
CA THR A 69 -1.52 1.26 -5.23
C THR A 69 -0.79 -0.05 -5.44
N ILE A 70 -0.63 -0.85 -4.37
CA ILE A 70 0.00 -2.15 -4.46
C ILE A 70 -0.82 -3.09 -5.37
N LEU A 71 -2.14 -3.12 -5.22
CA LEU A 71 -3.00 -3.95 -6.07
C LEU A 71 -2.86 -3.56 -7.56
N ARG A 72 -2.95 -2.27 -7.89
CA ARG A 72 -2.73 -1.79 -9.27
C ARG A 72 -1.33 -2.15 -9.79
N TRP A 73 -0.33 -2.11 -8.93
CA TRP A 73 1.02 -2.49 -9.30
C TRP A 73 1.12 -3.99 -9.60
N VAL A 74 0.48 -4.85 -8.80
CA VAL A 74 0.39 -6.30 -9.08
C VAL A 74 -0.28 -6.56 -10.43
N GLU A 75 -1.43 -5.93 -10.69
CA GLU A 75 -2.13 -6.05 -11.98
C GLU A 75 -1.24 -5.66 -13.17
N GLN A 76 -0.42 -4.61 -13.00
CA GLN A 76 0.56 -4.19 -14.02
C GLN A 76 1.68 -5.20 -14.21
N GLN A 77 2.16 -5.85 -13.15
CA GLN A 77 3.18 -6.90 -13.27
C GLN A 77 2.63 -8.13 -13.98
N GLU A 78 1.38 -8.52 -13.68
CA GLU A 78 0.72 -9.66 -14.29
C GLU A 78 0.42 -9.43 -15.77
N GLY A 79 -0.01 -8.23 -16.17
CA GLY A 79 -0.29 -7.89 -17.57
C GLY A 79 0.96 -7.63 -18.44
N ALA A 80 2.13 -7.51 -17.81
CA ALA A 80 3.41 -7.35 -18.51
C ALA A 80 4.16 -8.68 -18.74
N ALA A 81 3.63 -9.79 -18.23
CA ALA A 81 4.15 -11.15 -18.42
C ALA A 81 3.52 -11.83 -19.64
#